data_AF-A0A1G2XYL3-F1
#
_entry.id   AF-A0A1G2XYL3-F1
#
_cell.length_a   1.000
_cell.length_b   1.000
_cell.length_c   1.000
_cell.angle_alpha   90.00
_cell.angle_beta   90.00
_cell.angle_gamma   90.00
#
_symmetry.space_group_name_H-M   'P 1'
#
loop_
_entity.id
_entity.type
_entity.pdbx_description
1 polymer ?
#
loop_
_entity_poly.entity_id
_entity_poly.type
_entity_poly.pdbx_seq_one_letter_code
_entity_poly.pdbx_strand_id
1 'polypeptide(L)'
;MNITPSKAIKLECKWCMGSMKSFKCDSQICKLNNRTLSHLKRIKLHCLDCVETRQEVKNCTGKLLSENRLCYLHPYRFGHNPRQKGIGNPRFSKKPQRNDMLLMSRN
;
A
#
# COMPACT_ATOMS: atom_id res chain seq x y z
N MET A 1 -14.40 3.88 1.44
CA MET A 1 -14.51 2.45 1.78
C MET A 1 -13.53 2.10 2.91
N ASN A 2 -14.03 1.65 4.06
CA ASN A 2 -13.21 1.27 5.22
C ASN A 2 -12.77 -0.21 5.13
N ILE A 3 -11.91 -0.53 4.17
CA ILE A 3 -11.34 -1.89 4.05
C ILE A 3 -10.00 -2.00 4.78
N THR A 4 -9.58 -3.23 5.09
CA THR A 4 -8.25 -3.53 5.61
C THR A 4 -7.40 -4.15 4.49
N PRO A 5 -6.05 -4.15 4.58
CA PRO A 5 -5.22 -4.78 3.56
C PRO A 5 -5.59 -6.25 3.30
N SER A 6 -5.88 -7.02 4.35
CA SER A 6 -6.31 -8.42 4.20
C SER A 6 -7.65 -8.53 3.47
N LYS A 7 -8.62 -7.65 3.79
CA LYS A 7 -9.92 -7.64 3.11
C LYS A 7 -9.79 -7.21 1.65
N ALA A 8 -8.91 -6.25 1.34
CA ALA A 8 -8.62 -5.80 -0.01
C ALA A 8 -8.08 -6.95 -0.87
N ILE A 9 -7.09 -7.71 -0.35
CA ILE A 9 -6.57 -8.91 -1.02
C ILE A 9 -7.68 -9.93 -1.26
N LYS A 10 -8.51 -10.23 -0.26
CA LYS A 10 -9.61 -11.19 -0.41
C LYS A 10 -10.61 -10.78 -1.50
N LEU A 11 -10.96 -9.49 -1.57
CA LEU A 11 -11.88 -8.98 -2.60
C LEU A 11 -11.25 -9.08 -3.99
N GLU A 12 -9.96 -8.73 -4.12
CA GLU A 12 -9.24 -8.84 -5.38
C GLU A 12 -9.10 -10.30 -5.84
N CYS A 13 -8.72 -11.21 -4.95
CA CYS A 13 -8.65 -12.64 -5.26
C CYS A 13 -10.02 -13.20 -5.62
N LYS A 14 -11.10 -12.80 -4.93
CA LYS A 14 -12.45 -13.23 -5.26
C LYS A 14 -12.84 -12.77 -6.68
N TRP A 15 -12.48 -11.55 -7.04
CA TRP A 15 -12.72 -11.05 -8.39
C TRP A 15 -11.90 -11.82 -9.44
N CYS A 16 -10.59 -11.98 -9.21
CA CYS A 16 -9.68 -12.70 -10.11
C CYS A 16 -10.11 -14.16 -10.35
N MET A 17 -10.63 -14.85 -9.33
CA MET A 17 -11.10 -16.24 -9.44
C MET A 17 -12.58 -16.37 -9.85
N GLY A 18 -13.22 -15.32 -10.38
CA GLY A 18 -14.61 -15.41 -10.86
C GLY A 18 -15.64 -15.70 -9.76
N SER A 19 -15.43 -15.17 -8.56
CA SER A 19 -16.32 -15.37 -7.40
C SER A 19 -16.50 -16.82 -6.92
N MET A 20 -15.58 -17.72 -7.26
CA MET A 20 -15.62 -19.11 -6.76
C MET A 20 -15.59 -19.16 -5.22
N LYS A 21 -16.42 -20.04 -4.65
CA LYS A 21 -16.54 -20.26 -3.20
C LYS A 21 -15.30 -20.95 -2.58
N SER A 22 -14.45 -21.55 -3.42
CA SER A 22 -13.21 -22.23 -3.04
C SER A 22 -12.04 -21.24 -3.03
N PHE A 23 -11.57 -20.86 -1.84
CA PHE A 23 -10.58 -19.78 -1.65
C PHE A 23 -9.10 -20.20 -1.79
N LYS A 24 -8.81 -21.38 -2.34
CA LYS A 24 -7.43 -21.87 -2.44
C LYS A 24 -6.85 -21.55 -3.81
N CYS A 25 -6.33 -20.33 -3.94
CA CYS A 25 -5.41 -19.99 -5.02
C CYS A 25 -4.11 -20.82 -4.85
N ASP A 26 -3.77 -21.59 -5.86
CA ASP A 26 -2.56 -22.43 -5.96
C ASP A 26 -1.43 -21.76 -6.76
N SER A 27 -1.72 -20.63 -7.41
CA SER A 27 -0.75 -19.85 -8.18
C SER A 27 0.47 -19.49 -7.33
N GLN A 28 1.63 -20.02 -7.76
CA GLN A 28 2.94 -19.74 -7.18
C GLN A 28 3.52 -18.41 -7.66
N ILE A 29 3.08 -17.94 -8.82
CA ILE A 29 3.53 -16.68 -9.42
C ILE A 29 2.77 -15.47 -8.85
N CYS A 30 1.54 -15.66 -8.39
CA CYS A 30 0.69 -14.59 -7.87
C CYS A 30 1.30 -13.97 -6.59
N LYS A 31 1.76 -12.73 -6.69
CA LYS A 31 2.34 -11.99 -5.55
C LYS A 31 1.33 -11.82 -4.41
N LEU A 32 0.03 -11.73 -4.73
CA LEU A 32 -1.02 -11.69 -3.72
C LEU A 32 -1.23 -13.00 -3.01
N ASN A 33 -0.74 -14.15 -3.48
CA ASN A 33 -0.84 -15.46 -2.81
C ASN A 33 0.37 -15.76 -1.89
N ASN A 34 1.48 -15.05 -2.05
CA ASN A 34 2.70 -15.32 -1.28
C ASN A 34 2.52 -15.06 0.23
N ARG A 35 2.34 -16.13 1.02
CA ARG A 35 2.06 -16.06 2.47
C ARG A 35 3.28 -15.78 3.34
N THR A 36 4.50 -15.84 2.80
CA THR A 36 5.73 -15.52 3.55
C THR A 36 5.90 -14.01 3.74
N LEU A 37 5.17 -13.20 2.96
CA LEU A 37 5.22 -11.74 3.00
C LEU A 37 4.02 -11.14 3.73
N SER A 38 4.22 -9.97 4.32
CA SER A 38 3.11 -9.19 4.91
C SER A 38 2.12 -8.73 3.84
N HIS A 39 0.86 -8.51 4.22
CA HIS A 39 -0.19 -8.06 3.29
C HIS A 39 0.23 -6.81 2.50
N LEU A 40 0.83 -5.82 3.16
CA LEU A 40 1.27 -4.59 2.51
C LEU A 40 2.40 -4.84 1.48
N LYS A 41 3.35 -5.73 1.80
CA LYS A 41 4.41 -6.12 0.85
C LYS A 41 3.84 -6.86 -0.36
N ARG A 42 2.89 -7.79 -0.14
CA ARG A 42 2.19 -8.51 -1.22
C ARG A 42 1.49 -7.55 -2.17
N ILE A 43 0.74 -6.59 -1.63
CA ILE A 43 0.04 -5.58 -2.42
C ILE A 43 1.02 -4.72 -3.21
N LYS A 44 2.09 -4.23 -2.56
CA LYS A 44 3.10 -3.41 -3.24
C LYS A 44 3.75 -4.14 -4.42
N LEU A 45 4.13 -5.41 -4.23
CA LEU A 45 4.72 -6.22 -5.30
C LEU A 45 3.72 -6.47 -6.43
N HIS A 46 2.47 -6.80 -6.09
CA HIS A 46 1.43 -7.00 -7.09
C HIS A 46 1.14 -5.73 -7.90
N CYS A 47 1.08 -4.56 -7.26
CA CYS A 47 0.90 -3.31 -7.98
C CYS A 47 2.09 -3.01 -8.91
N LEU A 48 3.31 -3.30 -8.49
CA LEU A 48 4.49 -3.15 -9.35
C LEU A 48 4.47 -4.12 -10.54
N ASP A 49 3.99 -5.34 -10.34
CA ASP A 49 3.80 -6.34 -11.41
C ASP A 49 2.70 -5.94 -12.40
N CYS A 50 1.65 -5.26 -11.89
CA CYS A 50 0.49 -4.86 -12.68
C CYS A 50 0.75 -3.68 -13.62
N VAL A 51 1.62 -2.74 -13.25
CA VAL A 51 1.92 -1.53 -14.04
C VAL A 51 3.41 -1.36 -14.33
N GLU A 52 4.20 -2.39 -14.07
CA GLU A 52 5.65 -2.52 -14.35
C GLU A 52 6.60 -1.58 -13.59
N THR A 53 6.33 -0.27 -13.57
CA THR A 53 7.24 0.72 -12.98
C THR A 53 6.68 1.40 -11.72
N ARG A 54 7.59 1.82 -10.83
CA ARG A 54 7.20 2.61 -9.64
C ARG A 54 6.55 3.94 -10.01
N GLN A 55 6.97 4.55 -11.13
CA GLN A 55 6.42 5.81 -11.60
C GLN A 55 4.96 5.64 -12.04
N GLU A 56 4.64 4.52 -12.70
CA GLU A 56 3.26 4.19 -13.07
C GLU A 56 2.41 3.80 -11.87
N VAL A 57 2.97 3.10 -10.87
CA VAL A 57 2.26 2.88 -9.58
C VAL A 57 1.88 4.21 -8.93
N LYS A 58 2.72 5.23 -9.06
CA LYS A 58 2.44 6.57 -8.55
C LYS A 58 1.29 7.23 -9.31
N ASN A 59 1.31 7.13 -10.63
CA ASN A 59 0.32 7.72 -11.53
C ASN A 59 -0.99 6.92 -11.61
N CYS A 60 -1.00 5.68 -11.10
CA CYS A 60 -2.17 4.80 -11.09
C CYS A 60 -3.34 5.46 -10.33
N THR A 61 -4.47 5.60 -11.03
CA THR A 61 -5.71 6.18 -10.48
C THR A 61 -6.58 5.15 -9.77
N GLY A 62 -6.27 3.85 -9.94
CA GLY A 62 -7.06 2.75 -9.41
C GLY A 62 -8.40 2.53 -10.12
N LYS A 63 -8.69 3.28 -11.20
CA LYS A 63 -9.86 3.04 -12.05
C LYS A 63 -9.57 1.85 -12.96
N LEU A 64 -10.48 0.88 -12.97
CA LEU A 64 -10.39 -0.29 -13.83
C LEU A 64 -11.19 -0.01 -15.11
N LEU A 65 -10.57 -0.11 -16.29
CA LEU A 65 -11.19 0.28 -17.57
C LEU A 65 -12.40 -0.60 -17.93
N SER A 66 -12.36 -1.87 -17.54
CA SER A 66 -13.40 -2.85 -17.84
C SER A 66 -14.44 -3.01 -16.74
N GLU A 67 -14.36 -2.21 -15.67
CA GLU A 67 -15.25 -2.38 -14.52
C GLU A 67 -15.72 -1.04 -13.94
N ASN A 68 -16.99 -0.98 -13.55
CA ASN A 68 -17.53 0.18 -12.83
C ASN A 68 -17.13 0.15 -11.33
N ARG A 69 -15.85 -0.10 -11.02
CA ARG A 69 -15.31 -0.10 -9.66
C ARG A 69 -13.88 0.42 -9.61
N LEU A 70 -13.47 0.79 -8.40
CA LEU A 70 -12.07 1.06 -8.09
C LEU A 70 -11.36 -0.23 -7.66
N CYS A 71 -10.07 -0.32 -7.99
CA CYS A 71 -9.16 -1.36 -7.51
C CYS A 71 -9.09 -1.33 -5.98
N TYR A 72 -9.40 -2.45 -5.33
CA TYR A 72 -9.40 -2.55 -3.86
C TYR A 72 -8.01 -2.37 -3.25
N LEU A 73 -6.96 -2.63 -4.04
CA LEU A 73 -5.58 -2.58 -3.59
C LEU A 73 -4.96 -1.18 -3.66
N HIS A 74 -5.55 -0.27 -4.44
CA HIS A 74 -5.02 1.07 -4.71
C HIS A 74 -4.62 1.86 -3.45
N PRO A 75 -5.39 1.83 -2.34
CA PRO A 75 -5.02 2.55 -1.12
C PRO A 75 -3.70 2.07 -0.47
N TYR A 76 -3.28 0.85 -0.78
CA TYR A 76 -2.11 0.19 -0.16
C TYR A 76 -0.95 -0.02 -1.12
N ARG A 77 -1.04 0.49 -2.36
CA ARG A 77 -0.08 0.24 -3.45
C ARG A 77 1.37 0.58 -3.14
N PHE A 78 1.62 1.47 -2.18
CA PHE A 78 2.96 1.84 -1.74
C PHE A 78 3.50 0.99 -0.58
N GLY A 79 2.73 0.00 -0.10
CA GLY A 79 3.12 -0.83 1.04
C GLY A 79 2.92 -0.14 2.40
N HIS A 80 2.05 0.87 2.45
CA HIS A 80 1.68 1.56 3.68
C HIS A 80 0.16 1.47 3.89
N ASN A 81 -0.26 1.39 5.15
CA ASN A 81 -1.67 1.52 5.49
C ASN A 81 -1.97 3.00 5.75
N PRO A 82 -2.75 3.69 4.89
CA PRO A 82 -3.07 5.10 5.09
C PRO A 82 -3.81 5.37 6.42
N ARG A 83 -4.39 4.33 7.04
CA ARG A 83 -5.06 4.40 8.34
C ARG A 83 -4.11 4.33 9.55
N GLN A 84 -2.81 4.04 9.34
CA GLN A 84 -1.80 4.03 10.40
C GLN A 84 -1.06 5.37 10.55
N LYS A 85 -1.50 6.42 9.84
CA LYS A 85 -0.95 7.77 9.97
C LYS A 85 -1.16 8.25 11.42
N GLY A 86 -0.14 8.13 12.27
CA GLY A 86 -0.18 8.60 13.66
C GLY A 86 0.29 7.61 14.74
N ILE A 87 0.47 6.32 14.46
CA ILE A 87 1.10 5.40 15.42
C ILE A 87 2.62 5.48 15.24
N GLY A 88 3.18 6.66 15.47
CA GLY A 88 4.62 6.81 15.61
C GLY A 88 5.05 6.09 16.88
N ASN A 89 6.10 5.27 16.80
CA ASN A 89 6.76 4.81 18.02
C ASN A 89 7.30 6.07 18.74
N PRO A 90 6.81 6.43 19.95
CA PRO A 90 7.23 7.65 20.62
C PRO A 90 8.74 7.71 20.90
N ARG A 91 9.44 6.58 20.79
CA ARG A 91 10.91 6.49 20.93
C ARG A 91 11.70 7.17 19.79
N PHE A 92 11.08 7.46 18.64
CA PHE A 92 11.77 8.03 17.47
C PHE A 92 11.38 9.47 17.15
N SER A 93 10.66 10.15 18.06
CA SER A 93 10.45 11.58 18.00
C SER A 93 11.81 12.28 18.15
N LYS A 94 12.51 12.52 17.04
CA LYS A 94 13.68 13.39 17.04
C LYS A 94 13.25 14.73 17.61
N LYS A 95 13.77 15.09 18.78
CA LYS A 95 13.56 16.41 19.37
C LYS A 95 14.00 17.46 18.33
N PRO A 96 13.23 18.53 18.09
CA PRO A 96 13.70 19.62 17.26
C PRO A 96 14.96 20.21 17.91
N GLN A 97 16.08 20.17 17.18
CA GLN A 97 17.32 20.81 17.60
C GLN A 97 17.11 22.31 17.39
N ARG A 98 16.71 22.98 18.47
CA ARG A 98 16.48 24.41 18.51
C ARG A 98 17.82 25.09 18.74
N ASN A 99 18.55 25.39 17.67
CA ASN A 99 19.62 26.38 17.71
C ASN A 99 19.14 27.59 16.92
N ASP A 100 18.40 28.43 17.64
CA ASP A 100 18.00 29.76 17.21
C ASP A 100 19.22 30.67 17.07
N MET A 101 19.08 31.56 16.11
CA MET A 101 20.04 32.52 15.58
C MET A 101 20.37 33.58 16.64
N LEU A 102 21.65 33.94 16.80
CA LEU A 102 22.03 35.21 17.41
C LEU A 102 23.07 35.90 16.53
N LEU A 103 22.50 36.61 15.56
CA LEU A 103 23.16 37.64 14.77
C LEU A 103 23.10 38.92 15.64
N MET A 104 24.21 39.33 16.25
CA MET A 104 24.40 40.71 16.69
C MET A 104 25.85 41.13 16.48
N SER A 105 26.00 42.07 15.55
CA SER A 105 27.17 42.89 15.27
C SER A 105 27.71 43.56 16.54
N ARG A 106 29.04 43.77 16.61
CA ARG A 106 29.65 44.84 17.40
C ARG A 106 31.00 45.23 16.81
N ASN A 107 31.06 46.52 16.46
CA ASN A 107 32.14 47.44 16.07
C ASN A 107 33.55 46.89 15.81
#